data_AF-A0A6B0UYQ5-F1
#
_entry.id   AF-A0A6B0UYQ5-F1
#
_cell.length_a   1.000
_cell.length_b   1.000
_cell.length_c   1.000
_cell.angle_alpha   90.00
_cell.angle_beta   90.00
_cell.angle_gamma   90.00
#
_symmetry.space_group_name_H-M   'P 1'
#
loop_
_entity.id
_entity.type
_entity.pdbx_description
1 polymer ?
#
loop_
_entity_poly.entity_id
_entity_poly.type
_entity_poly.pdbx_seq_one_letter_code
_entity_poly.pdbx_strand_id
1 'polypeptide(L)'
;MVNILYTTFLLTTVCIVGNSVESTHPDGLQTHGGVHSRGLGPPEMAENTPEAPPISGTVYAEIDNISQEASSSSSNATTAPTTTSTPDPTESTTEYVPDAPRLPEVCMLEPDDGVCDSGATGSEVFRYFFDPKTKECDIFSYSGCNGNENNFETPEQCKERC
;
A
#
# COMPACT_ATOMS: atom_id res chain seq x y z
N MET A 1 56.17 -36.01 -45.08
CA MET A 1 55.14 -35.90 -44.02
C MET A 1 55.71 -35.10 -42.84
N VAL A 2 55.92 -33.77 -42.98
CA VAL A 2 56.51 -32.93 -41.91
C VAL A 2 55.73 -31.60 -41.69
N ASN A 3 54.79 -31.24 -42.57
CA ASN A 3 54.07 -29.95 -42.49
C ASN A 3 52.78 -29.96 -41.65
N ILE A 4 52.27 -31.13 -41.24
CA ILE A 4 51.03 -31.20 -40.42
C ILE A 4 51.34 -31.07 -38.91
N LEU A 5 52.53 -31.47 -38.46
CA LEU A 5 52.91 -31.29 -37.04
C LEU A 5 53.28 -29.83 -36.70
N TYR A 6 53.77 -29.04 -37.66
CA TYR A 6 54.18 -27.66 -37.38
C TYR A 6 52.97 -26.73 -37.17
N THR A 7 51.86 -26.99 -37.87
CA THR A 7 50.63 -26.19 -37.75
C THR A 7 49.90 -26.46 -36.42
N THR A 8 49.90 -27.71 -35.93
CA THR A 8 49.33 -28.04 -34.61
C THR A 8 50.20 -27.53 -33.45
N PHE A 9 51.52 -27.49 -33.61
CA PHE A 9 52.43 -26.92 -32.61
C PHE A 9 52.30 -25.39 -32.48
N LEU A 10 52.09 -24.68 -33.61
CA LEU A 10 51.89 -23.23 -33.58
C LEU A 10 50.54 -22.82 -32.97
N LEU A 11 49.45 -23.54 -33.27
CA LEU A 11 48.13 -23.18 -32.71
C LEU A 11 48.03 -23.38 -31.20
N THR A 12 48.71 -24.38 -30.63
CA THR A 12 48.71 -24.62 -29.16
C THR A 12 49.57 -23.62 -28.41
N THR A 13 50.64 -23.11 -29.05
CA THR A 13 51.54 -22.11 -28.43
C THR A 13 50.90 -20.72 -28.33
N VAL A 14 49.98 -20.36 -29.25
CA VAL A 14 49.28 -19.06 -29.23
C VAL A 14 48.29 -18.94 -28.06
N CYS A 15 47.76 -20.04 -27.52
CA CYS A 15 46.84 -19.98 -26.37
C CYS A 15 47.52 -19.66 -25.03
N ILE A 16 48.85 -19.82 -24.91
CA ILE A 16 49.56 -19.66 -23.63
C ILE A 16 49.89 -18.18 -23.33
N VAL A 17 49.88 -17.28 -24.31
CA VAL A 17 50.21 -15.85 -24.10
C VAL A 17 48.97 -15.00 -23.75
N GLY A 18 47.78 -15.59 -23.67
CA GLY A 18 46.50 -14.88 -23.53
C GLY A 18 45.96 -14.70 -22.11
N ASN A 19 46.73 -14.94 -21.04
CA ASN A 19 46.26 -14.70 -19.67
C ASN A 19 47.42 -14.30 -18.76
N SER A 20 47.54 -13.01 -18.45
CA SER A 20 48.09 -12.50 -17.18
C SER A 20 47.99 -10.97 -17.15
N VAL A 21 46.86 -10.46 -16.66
CA VAL A 21 46.86 -9.22 -15.87
C VAL A 21 46.10 -9.52 -14.58
N GLU A 22 46.84 -10.07 -13.62
CA GLU A 22 46.48 -10.07 -12.21
C GLU A 22 46.69 -8.63 -11.70
N SER A 23 45.62 -7.87 -11.52
CA SER A 23 45.62 -6.64 -10.73
C SER A 23 44.81 -6.88 -9.47
N THR A 24 45.43 -7.59 -8.51
CA THR A 24 45.03 -7.50 -7.11
C THR A 24 45.53 -6.16 -6.56
N HIS A 25 44.61 -5.26 -6.22
CA HIS A 25 44.87 -4.20 -5.25
C HIS A 25 43.83 -4.30 -4.13
N PRO A 26 44.25 -4.28 -2.85
CA PRO A 26 43.36 -4.20 -1.70
C PRO A 26 42.86 -2.76 -1.54
N ASP A 27 41.85 -2.56 -0.69
CA ASP A 27 41.19 -1.27 -0.41
C ASP A 27 40.11 -0.82 -1.41
N GLY A 28 39.11 -1.70 -1.57
CA GLY A 28 37.78 -1.30 -2.05
C GLY A 28 36.87 -0.95 -0.87
N LEU A 29 36.82 0.33 -0.51
CA LEU A 29 35.83 0.90 0.39
C LEU A 29 34.43 0.50 -0.09
N GLN A 30 33.72 -0.32 0.69
CA GLN A 30 32.29 -0.56 0.49
C GLN A 30 31.53 0.73 0.80
N THR A 31 31.34 1.55 -0.22
CA THR A 31 30.24 2.51 -0.21
C THR A 31 28.97 1.70 -0.34
N HIS A 32 28.23 1.63 0.76
CA HIS A 32 26.84 1.19 0.75
C HIS A 32 26.13 1.95 -0.38
N GLY A 33 25.67 1.22 -1.39
CA GLY A 33 24.67 1.70 -2.34
C GLY A 33 23.38 1.94 -1.60
N GLY A 34 23.31 3.04 -0.85
CA GLY A 34 22.09 3.61 -0.36
C GLY A 34 21.27 4.01 -1.58
N VAL A 35 20.19 3.28 -1.83
CA VAL A 35 19.08 3.76 -2.64
C VAL A 35 18.54 4.97 -1.90
N HIS A 36 19.03 6.15 -2.25
CA HIS A 36 18.41 7.39 -1.82
C HIS A 36 17.02 7.43 -2.45
N SER A 37 16.02 7.18 -1.62
CA SER A 37 14.63 7.53 -1.84
C SER A 37 14.57 8.95 -2.36
N ARG A 38 14.33 9.11 -3.66
CA ARG A 38 13.81 10.35 -4.20
C ARG A 38 12.38 10.43 -3.70
N GLY A 39 12.19 11.17 -2.61
CA GLY A 39 10.87 11.59 -2.16
C GLY A 39 10.15 12.22 -3.33
N LEU A 40 9.15 11.51 -3.85
CA LEU A 40 8.04 12.14 -4.52
C LEU A 40 7.26 12.79 -3.39
N GLY A 41 7.46 14.10 -3.22
CA GLY A 41 6.58 14.89 -2.38
C GLY A 41 5.14 14.72 -2.86
N PRO A 42 4.15 15.00 -2.00
CA PRO A 42 2.75 14.97 -2.40
C PRO A 42 2.55 15.83 -3.67
N PRO A 43 1.71 15.40 -4.64
CA PRO A 43 1.38 16.24 -5.77
C PRO A 43 0.84 17.57 -5.24
N GLU A 44 1.46 18.66 -5.68
CA GLU A 44 0.98 20.02 -5.42
C GLU A 44 -0.46 20.12 -5.92
N MET A 45 -1.39 20.28 -4.98
CA MET A 45 -2.81 20.40 -5.24
C MET A 45 -3.03 21.72 -5.96
N ALA A 46 -3.10 21.70 -7.28
CA ALA A 46 -3.52 22.84 -8.07
C ALA A 46 -4.93 23.25 -7.61
N GLU A 47 -5.00 24.38 -6.90
CA GLU A 47 -6.21 25.09 -6.52
C GLU A 47 -7.08 25.30 -7.77
N ASN A 48 -8.10 24.45 -7.95
CA ASN A 48 -9.16 24.65 -8.91
C ASN A 48 -10.47 24.79 -8.16
N THR A 49 -10.94 26.03 -8.15
CA THR A 49 -12.28 26.47 -7.77
C THR A 49 -13.37 25.56 -8.35
N PRO A 50 -14.41 25.19 -7.59
CA PRO A 50 -15.53 24.43 -8.13
C PRO A 50 -16.41 25.33 -8.99
N GLU A 51 -16.21 25.29 -10.31
CA GLU A 51 -17.23 25.74 -11.26
C GLU A 51 -18.19 24.58 -11.54
N ALA A 52 -19.45 24.75 -11.14
CA ALA A 52 -20.50 23.76 -11.33
C ALA A 52 -20.76 23.49 -12.82
N PRO A 53 -20.98 22.23 -13.26
CA PRO A 53 -21.34 21.97 -14.63
C PRO A 53 -22.81 22.34 -14.91
N PRO A 54 -23.12 22.89 -16.10
CA PRO A 54 -24.47 23.20 -16.50
C PRO A 54 -25.27 21.93 -16.83
N ILE A 55 -26.50 21.90 -16.34
CA ILE A 55 -27.53 20.95 -16.72
C ILE A 55 -27.98 21.18 -18.16
N SER A 56 -27.89 20.19 -19.05
CA SER A 56 -28.76 20.08 -20.21
C SER A 56 -28.75 18.66 -20.81
N GLY A 57 -29.95 18.11 -21.06
CA GLY A 57 -30.21 16.79 -21.63
C GLY A 57 -29.75 16.62 -23.09
N THR A 58 -29.99 15.52 -23.81
CA THR A 58 -31.10 14.55 -23.80
C THR A 58 -30.73 13.35 -24.70
N VAL A 59 -31.18 12.14 -24.30
CA VAL A 59 -31.72 11.00 -25.12
C VAL A 59 -30.71 10.27 -26.03
N TYR A 60 -30.53 8.94 -25.95
CA TYR A 60 -31.24 7.79 -26.56
C TYR A 60 -30.66 6.50 -25.90
N ALA A 61 -31.26 5.31 -25.80
CA ALA A 61 -32.52 4.70 -26.21
C ALA A 61 -32.72 3.40 -25.38
N GLU A 62 -33.92 2.84 -25.49
CA GLU A 62 -34.54 1.75 -24.72
C GLU A 62 -33.80 0.39 -24.73
N ILE A 63 -33.90 -0.32 -23.60
CA ILE A 63 -34.09 -1.78 -23.59
C ILE A 63 -35.24 -2.07 -22.60
N ASP A 64 -36.41 -2.40 -23.15
CA ASP A 64 -37.45 -3.15 -22.47
C ASP A 64 -36.94 -4.57 -22.17
N ASN A 65 -37.14 -5.08 -20.95
CA ASN A 65 -38.12 -6.15 -20.69
C ASN A 65 -37.90 -6.84 -19.31
N ILE A 66 -38.81 -6.52 -18.38
CA ILE A 66 -39.64 -7.42 -17.56
C ILE A 66 -38.99 -8.60 -16.80
N SER A 67 -39.03 -8.52 -15.46
CA SER A 67 -39.94 -9.32 -14.61
C SER A 67 -39.65 -9.08 -13.14
N GLN A 68 -40.67 -8.59 -12.42
CA GLN A 68 -40.72 -8.65 -10.96
C GLN A 68 -40.94 -10.10 -10.53
N GLU A 69 -40.18 -10.57 -9.56
CA GLU A 69 -40.74 -11.41 -8.51
C GLU A 69 -40.42 -10.78 -7.16
N ALA A 70 -41.42 -10.87 -6.31
CA ALA A 70 -41.55 -10.12 -5.08
C ALA A 70 -40.75 -10.74 -3.94
N SER A 71 -40.45 -9.88 -2.96
CA SER A 71 -40.50 -10.16 -1.53
C SER A 71 -39.70 -11.34 -0.96
N SER A 72 -38.62 -11.01 -0.24
CA SER A 72 -38.42 -11.40 1.17
C SER A 72 -37.15 -10.72 1.69
N SER A 73 -37.26 -9.62 2.44
CA SER A 73 -37.16 -9.64 3.91
C SER A 73 -36.17 -10.69 4.44
N SER A 74 -34.95 -10.28 4.75
CA SER A 74 -34.10 -10.96 5.75
C SER A 74 -33.08 -9.98 6.31
N SER A 75 -33.53 -9.23 7.31
CA SER A 75 -32.68 -8.69 8.36
C SER A 75 -31.96 -9.85 9.05
N ASN A 76 -30.67 -10.02 8.83
CA ASN A 76 -29.85 -10.85 9.71
C ASN A 76 -28.97 -9.96 10.57
N ALA A 77 -29.57 -9.55 11.70
CA ALA A 77 -28.86 -9.24 12.91
C ALA A 77 -28.05 -10.48 13.31
N THR A 78 -26.75 -10.43 13.11
CA THR A 78 -25.82 -11.43 13.62
C THR A 78 -25.24 -10.90 14.91
N THR A 79 -25.65 -11.57 15.99
CA THR A 79 -25.20 -11.49 17.36
C THR A 79 -23.68 -11.32 17.46
N ALA A 80 -23.25 -10.18 17.99
CA ALA A 80 -21.88 -10.02 18.49
C ALA A 80 -21.66 -10.97 19.69
N PRO A 81 -20.53 -11.68 19.77
CA PRO A 81 -20.16 -12.36 20.99
C PRO A 81 -19.73 -11.31 22.03
N THR A 82 -20.60 -11.10 23.02
CA THR A 82 -20.25 -10.44 24.28
C THR A 82 -19.17 -11.27 24.98
N THR A 83 -17.92 -10.84 24.87
CA THR A 83 -16.89 -11.20 25.83
C THR A 83 -16.80 -10.08 26.86
N THR A 84 -17.52 -10.29 27.96
CA THR A 84 -17.37 -9.53 29.20
C THR A 84 -15.99 -9.85 29.78
N SER A 85 -15.02 -9.01 29.46
CA SER A 85 -13.77 -8.93 30.21
C SER A 85 -13.91 -7.78 31.19
N THR A 86 -14.18 -8.12 32.45
CA THR A 86 -14.07 -7.20 33.59
C THR A 86 -12.66 -6.60 33.60
N PRO A 87 -12.49 -5.26 33.48
CA PRO A 87 -11.19 -4.66 33.77
C PRO A 87 -10.97 -4.70 35.28
N ASP A 88 -9.82 -5.26 35.65
CA ASP A 88 -9.26 -5.31 36.99
C ASP A 88 -9.25 -3.91 37.65
N PRO A 89 -9.70 -3.77 38.91
CA PRO A 89 -9.75 -2.50 39.61
C PRO A 89 -8.40 -2.20 40.27
N THR A 90 -7.31 -2.22 39.51
CA THR A 90 -6.03 -1.79 40.06
C THR A 90 -5.17 -1.12 39.01
N GLU A 91 -5.20 0.22 39.07
CA GLU A 91 -4.04 1.08 38.85
C GLU A 91 -3.77 1.59 37.43
N SER A 92 -4.35 2.76 37.13
CA SER A 92 -3.64 3.83 36.45
C SER A 92 -4.25 5.17 36.85
N THR A 93 -3.54 5.92 37.69
CA THR A 93 -3.89 7.27 38.12
C THR A 93 -3.67 8.25 36.98
N THR A 94 -4.70 8.44 36.17
CA THR A 94 -4.91 9.64 35.34
C THR A 94 -6.30 10.18 35.65
N GLU A 95 -6.42 11.50 35.75
CA GLU A 95 -7.69 12.16 36.08
C GLU A 95 -8.79 11.67 35.14
N TYR A 96 -9.78 10.98 35.73
CA TYR A 96 -10.92 10.47 35.00
C TYR A 96 -11.80 11.65 34.57
N VAL A 97 -11.66 12.09 33.32
CA VAL A 97 -12.62 12.99 32.66
C VAL A 97 -13.76 12.12 32.14
N PRO A 98 -14.95 12.13 32.78
CA PRO A 98 -16.02 11.18 32.48
C PRO A 98 -16.65 11.39 31.10
N ASP A 99 -16.48 12.59 30.53
CA ASP A 99 -17.37 13.11 29.48
C ASP A 99 -16.66 13.38 28.14
N ALA A 100 -15.35 13.15 28.03
CA ALA A 100 -14.67 13.29 26.75
C ALA A 100 -14.99 12.09 25.85
N PRO A 101 -15.51 12.30 24.61
CA PRO A 101 -15.64 11.23 23.63
C PRO A 101 -14.27 10.56 23.43
N ARG A 102 -14.21 9.25 23.63
CA ARG A 102 -12.99 8.49 23.41
C ARG A 102 -12.83 8.25 21.92
N LEU A 103 -11.67 8.63 21.39
CA LEU A 103 -11.27 8.33 20.01
C LEU A 103 -11.33 6.80 19.81
N PRO A 104 -11.99 6.30 18.74
CA PRO A 104 -12.08 4.87 18.50
C PRO A 104 -10.69 4.23 18.28
N GLU A 105 -10.52 2.98 18.72
CA GLU A 105 -9.23 2.28 18.64
C GLU A 105 -8.69 2.17 17.22
N VAL A 106 -9.57 1.96 16.23
CA VAL A 106 -9.21 1.98 14.81
C VAL A 106 -8.46 3.25 14.40
N CYS A 107 -8.83 4.40 14.96
CA CYS A 107 -8.22 5.69 14.65
C CYS A 107 -6.86 5.87 15.34
N MET A 108 -6.45 4.93 16.19
CA MET A 108 -5.13 4.92 16.81
C MET A 108 -4.17 3.95 16.12
N LEU A 109 -4.64 3.17 15.14
CA LEU A 109 -3.79 2.28 14.36
C LEU A 109 -2.93 3.09 13.37
N GLU A 110 -1.70 2.66 13.14
CA GLU A 110 -0.90 3.21 12.04
C GLU A 110 -1.48 2.76 10.69
N PRO A 111 -1.31 3.52 9.59
CA PRO A 111 -1.73 3.05 8.28
C PRO A 111 -0.97 1.78 7.90
N ASP A 112 -1.69 0.83 7.29
CA ASP A 112 -1.11 -0.44 6.84
C ASP A 112 -1.41 -0.66 5.36
N ASP A 113 -0.36 -0.50 4.55
CA ASP A 113 -0.38 -0.73 3.10
C ASP A 113 -0.84 -2.16 2.77
N GLY A 114 -0.63 -3.10 3.70
CA GLY A 114 -0.97 -4.51 3.55
C GLY A 114 -0.13 -5.26 2.50
N VAL A 115 -0.25 -6.58 2.48
CA VAL A 115 0.46 -7.44 1.53
C VAL A 115 -0.48 -8.49 0.96
N CYS A 116 -0.65 -8.52 -0.36
CA CYS A 116 -1.43 -9.55 -1.02
C CYS A 116 -0.70 -10.91 -1.03
N ASP A 117 -1.46 -11.99 -0.85
CA ASP A 117 -0.93 -13.36 -0.89
C ASP A 117 -0.34 -13.71 -2.26
N SER A 118 0.57 -14.70 -2.28
CA SER A 118 1.19 -15.17 -3.53
C SER A 118 0.13 -15.63 -4.54
N GLY A 119 0.04 -14.94 -5.66
CA GLY A 119 -0.92 -15.23 -6.74
C GLY A 119 -2.18 -14.36 -6.72
N ALA A 120 -2.41 -13.54 -5.69
CA ALA A 120 -3.40 -12.49 -5.72
C ALA A 120 -2.84 -11.25 -6.44
N THR A 121 -3.59 -10.70 -7.39
CA THR A 121 -3.26 -9.41 -8.00
C THR A 121 -3.74 -8.31 -7.07
N GLY A 122 -2.81 -7.69 -6.34
CA GLY A 122 -3.08 -6.46 -5.62
C GLY A 122 -3.50 -5.33 -6.55
N SER A 123 -4.20 -4.35 -5.99
CA SER A 123 -4.56 -3.11 -6.67
C SER A 123 -4.09 -1.97 -5.78
N GLU A 124 -2.94 -1.40 -6.13
CA GLU A 124 -2.41 -0.25 -5.40
C GLU A 124 -3.36 0.94 -5.61
N VAL A 125 -3.96 1.39 -4.51
CA VAL A 125 -4.96 2.47 -4.49
C VAL A 125 -4.68 3.41 -3.34
N PHE A 126 -4.96 4.69 -3.53
CA PHE A 126 -4.87 5.67 -2.45
C PHE A 126 -6.08 5.58 -1.54
N ARG A 127 -5.82 5.63 -0.23
CA ARG A 127 -6.81 5.58 0.84
C ARG A 127 -6.49 6.63 1.89
N TYR A 128 -7.45 6.91 2.76
CA TYR A 128 -7.29 7.84 3.87
C TYR A 128 -7.14 7.08 5.18
N PHE A 129 -6.27 7.57 6.07
CA PHE A 129 -6.15 7.10 7.44
C PHE A 129 -6.19 8.31 8.38
N PHE A 130 -6.62 8.11 9.61
CA PHE A 130 -6.55 9.14 10.64
C PHE A 130 -5.18 9.10 11.33
N ASP A 131 -4.47 10.22 11.36
CA ASP A 131 -3.25 10.38 12.15
C ASP A 131 -3.61 11.03 13.51
N PRO A 132 -3.53 10.31 14.64
CA PRO A 132 -3.86 10.86 15.95
C PRO A 132 -2.88 11.94 16.44
N LYS A 133 -1.69 12.06 15.82
CA LYS A 133 -0.68 13.07 16.16
C LYS A 133 -1.05 14.43 15.55
N THR A 134 -1.47 14.44 14.29
CA THR A 134 -1.90 15.67 13.58
C THR A 134 -3.39 15.96 13.80
N LYS A 135 -4.17 14.92 14.12
CA LYS A 135 -5.65 14.91 14.18
C LYS A 135 -6.28 15.20 12.83
N GLU A 136 -5.64 14.72 11.77
CA GLU A 136 -6.07 14.90 10.38
C GLU A 136 -6.21 13.56 9.67
N CYS A 137 -6.96 13.57 8.57
CA CYS A 137 -7.13 12.43 7.69
C CYS A 137 -6.19 12.58 6.49
N ASP A 138 -5.12 11.80 6.49
CA ASP A 138 -4.05 11.85 5.50
C ASP A 138 -4.15 10.67 4.51
N ILE A 139 -3.49 10.81 3.36
CA ILE A 139 -3.51 9.81 2.30
C ILE A 139 -2.33 8.84 2.46
N PHE A 140 -2.57 7.55 2.23
CA PHE A 140 -1.53 6.52 2.13
C PHE A 140 -1.80 5.56 0.96
N SER A 141 -0.78 4.77 0.58
CA SER A 141 -0.93 3.74 -0.47
C SER A 141 -1.40 2.44 0.14
N TYR A 142 -2.46 1.86 -0.40
CA TYR A 142 -2.98 0.56 0.02
C TYR A 142 -2.84 -0.44 -1.11
N SER A 143 -2.21 -1.58 -0.83
CA SER A 143 -1.95 -2.65 -1.80
C SER A 143 -3.21 -3.33 -2.34
N GLY A 144 -4.37 -3.11 -1.70
CA GLY A 144 -5.64 -3.73 -2.04
C GLY A 144 -5.96 -4.96 -1.19
N CYS A 145 -5.01 -5.50 -0.41
CA CYS A 145 -5.22 -6.66 0.46
C CYS A 145 -4.57 -6.48 1.84
N ASN A 146 -5.10 -7.17 2.85
CA ASN A 146 -4.44 -7.44 4.12
C ASN A 146 -3.88 -6.19 4.84
N GLY A 147 -4.53 -5.04 4.69
CA GLY A 147 -4.29 -3.86 5.54
C GLY A 147 -5.17 -3.89 6.80
N ASN A 148 -5.20 -2.79 7.55
CA ASN A 148 -6.04 -2.64 8.73
C ASN A 148 -7.25 -1.72 8.51
N GLU A 149 -8.04 -1.53 9.57
CA GLU A 149 -9.31 -0.79 9.52
C GLU A 149 -9.15 0.75 9.50
N ASN A 150 -7.95 1.30 9.76
CA ASN A 150 -7.67 2.73 9.59
C ASN A 150 -7.43 3.04 8.11
N ASN A 151 -8.43 2.72 7.29
CA ASN A 151 -8.36 2.72 5.84
C ASN A 151 -9.75 3.08 5.27
N PHE A 152 -9.87 4.32 4.82
CA PHE A 152 -11.12 4.92 4.35
C PHE A 152 -11.01 5.30 2.88
N GLU A 153 -12.11 5.20 2.14
CA GLU A 153 -12.13 5.50 0.71
C GLU A 153 -12.13 7.02 0.45
N THR A 154 -12.74 7.79 1.35
CA THR A 154 -12.86 9.25 1.24
C THR A 154 -12.44 9.93 2.55
N PRO A 155 -12.02 11.21 2.50
CA PRO A 155 -11.64 11.94 3.70
C PRO A 155 -12.84 12.20 4.62
N GLU A 156 -14.07 12.29 4.08
CA GLU A 156 -15.30 12.42 4.88
C GLU A 156 -15.55 11.19 5.74
N GLN A 157 -15.41 9.99 5.17
CA GLN A 157 -15.56 8.74 5.91
C GLN A 157 -14.57 8.65 7.08
N CYS A 158 -13.32 9.06 6.84
CA CYS A 158 -12.30 9.12 7.89
C CYS A 158 -12.69 10.10 9.02
N LYS A 159 -13.10 11.32 8.67
CA LYS A 159 -13.51 12.36 9.65
C LYS A 159 -14.76 12.00 10.43
N GLU A 160 -15.72 11.34 9.79
CA GLU A 160 -16.93 10.86 10.47
C GLU A 160 -16.61 9.73 11.46
N ARG A 161 -15.56 8.96 11.18
CA ARG A 161 -15.19 7.80 12.00
C ARG A 161 -14.34 8.14 13.22
N CYS A 162 -13.54 9.21 13.20
CA CYS A 162 -12.40 9.42 14.12
C CYS A 162 -12.41 10.71 14.99
#